data_AF-A0A9E2PNW3-F1
#
_entry.id   AF-A0A9E2PNW3-F1
#
_cell.length_a   1.000
_cell.length_b   1.000
_cell.length_c   1.000
_cell.angle_alpha   90.00
_cell.angle_beta   90.00
_cell.angle_gamma   90.00
#
_symmetry.space_group_name_H-M   'P 1'
#
loop_
_entity.id
_entity.type
_entity.pdbx_description
1 polymer ?
#
loop_
_entity_poly.entity_id
_entity_poly.type
_entity_poly.pdbx_seq_one_letter_code
_entity_poly.pdbx_strand_id
1 'polypeptide(L)'
;MSFQQRTFVCGLVFFASLIALCVPADQTRAADAPGKPAILFCCPGENRYGYAGYDYMQALQKAGWIVDYIEGSAPLTWDKVKGFNVLVVFDFPQSGPDAPAGSTLFASRPPWVREYIGVLDRFVKAGGGLFLHYCSGQGGVAPNDLLKPWGVQFPLLWLKDPGTQNLSNMAYPCAYTDQILPSPVSEGVHGFWYPFNRHYLGQETMPILVDPSWQVVARAGKSAYSEVSRYDRGEGQPFPGALIPSEPVKDPVLFAIRDVPGGGRLAAIQTWYQWSIGSGMKWLFNGEVLSKGLRGRPSDYGKLLKNTYKWLAEPSVKSGALGGATNDPNRTVEPQLRAGAIEQFHDWVYKEEEILEYRRPPTNGKIYRGLIGAQTALSSGQGSVADWAKAAA
;
A
#
# COMPACT_ATOMS: atom_id res chain seq x y z
N MET A 1 -31.24 74.03 -76.08
CA MET A 1 -32.53 73.38 -76.41
C MET A 1 -32.81 72.29 -75.38
N SER A 2 -34.01 72.35 -74.80
CA SER A 2 -34.80 71.31 -74.08
C SER A 2 -34.18 70.39 -73.00
N PHE A 3 -34.57 70.70 -71.76
CA PHE A 3 -35.24 69.91 -70.72
C PHE A 3 -35.58 68.40 -70.89
N GLN A 4 -35.61 67.74 -69.71
CA GLN A 4 -36.34 66.52 -69.24
C GLN A 4 -35.46 65.28 -68.95
N GLN A 5 -35.64 64.43 -67.92
CA GLN A 5 -36.44 64.37 -66.67
C GLN A 5 -36.01 63.09 -65.89
N ARG A 6 -35.96 63.16 -64.54
CA ARG A 6 -36.24 62.12 -63.48
C ARG A 6 -35.39 60.80 -63.51
N THR A 7 -35.01 60.11 -62.42
CA THR A 7 -35.70 59.76 -61.16
C THR A 7 -34.69 59.15 -60.14
N PHE A 8 -35.04 59.23 -58.85
CA PHE A 8 -34.52 58.60 -57.62
C PHE A 8 -33.92 57.18 -57.70
N VAL A 9 -32.97 56.83 -56.79
CA VAL A 9 -33.21 56.02 -55.54
C VAL A 9 -31.90 55.82 -54.75
N CYS A 10 -32.04 55.92 -53.42
CA CYS A 10 -31.06 55.74 -52.36
C CYS A 10 -30.32 54.39 -52.33
N GLY A 11 -29.09 54.41 -51.83
CA GLY A 11 -28.37 53.23 -51.33
C GLY A 11 -27.26 53.62 -50.36
N LEU A 12 -27.63 53.90 -49.10
CA LEU A 12 -26.69 54.02 -47.98
C LEU A 12 -26.18 52.60 -47.64
N VAL A 13 -24.88 52.36 -47.78
CA VAL A 13 -24.23 51.14 -47.29
C VAL A 13 -23.57 51.46 -45.95
N PHE A 14 -24.14 50.90 -44.88
CA PHE A 14 -23.56 50.88 -43.54
C PHE A 14 -22.39 49.87 -43.49
N PHE A 15 -21.18 50.36 -43.25
CA PHE A 15 -20.03 49.55 -42.85
C PHE A 15 -20.17 49.20 -41.36
N ALA A 16 -20.72 48.03 -41.05
CA ALA A 16 -20.63 47.45 -39.70
C ALA A 16 -19.32 46.66 -39.59
N SER A 17 -18.39 47.18 -38.79
CA SER A 17 -17.14 46.50 -38.45
C SER A 17 -17.44 45.38 -37.44
N LEU A 18 -17.41 44.14 -37.91
CA LEU A 18 -17.44 42.94 -37.06
C LEU A 18 -16.05 42.75 -36.43
N ILE A 19 -15.89 43.22 -35.20
CA ILE A 19 -14.78 42.81 -34.34
C ILE A 19 -15.10 41.39 -33.86
N ALA A 20 -14.49 40.40 -34.49
CA ALA A 20 -14.49 39.03 -34.02
C ALA A 20 -13.60 38.95 -32.77
N LEU A 21 -14.24 39.02 -31.60
CA LEU A 21 -13.64 38.57 -30.34
C LEU A 21 -13.41 37.06 -30.44
N CYS A 22 -12.19 36.65 -30.77
CA CYS A 22 -11.70 35.30 -30.52
C CYS A 22 -11.59 35.10 -29.02
N VAL A 23 -12.73 34.85 -28.37
CA VAL A 23 -12.74 34.17 -27.07
C VAL A 23 -12.19 32.77 -27.37
N PRO A 24 -11.04 32.34 -26.79
CA PRO A 24 -10.66 30.94 -26.88
C PRO A 24 -11.87 30.14 -26.39
N ALA A 25 -12.32 29.18 -27.19
CA ALA A 25 -13.32 28.23 -26.77
C ALA A 25 -12.73 27.49 -25.57
N ASP A 26 -12.97 28.05 -24.39
CA ASP A 26 -12.80 27.39 -23.13
C ASP A 26 -13.73 26.19 -23.26
N GLN A 27 -13.13 25.03 -23.50
CA GLN A 27 -13.82 23.76 -23.39
C GLN A 27 -14.15 23.63 -21.90
N THR A 28 -15.18 24.34 -21.47
CA THR A 28 -15.99 23.98 -20.33
C THR A 28 -16.51 22.60 -20.70
N ARG A 29 -15.72 21.56 -20.40
CA ARG A 29 -16.22 20.22 -20.18
C ARG A 29 -17.45 20.45 -19.30
N ALA A 30 -18.63 20.23 -19.87
CA ALA A 30 -19.82 20.05 -19.08
C ALA A 30 -19.39 19.12 -17.94
N ALA A 31 -19.68 19.52 -16.70
CA ALA A 31 -19.32 18.76 -15.52
C ALA A 31 -20.04 17.42 -15.60
N ASP A 32 -19.45 16.47 -16.33
CA ASP A 32 -19.81 15.08 -16.35
C ASP A 32 -19.86 14.67 -14.88
N ALA A 33 -20.91 13.92 -14.52
CA ALA A 33 -21.09 13.44 -13.15
C ALA A 33 -19.73 12.99 -12.59
N PRO A 34 -19.34 13.45 -11.40
CA PRO A 34 -17.98 13.28 -10.90
C PRO A 34 -17.58 11.82 -11.06
N GLY A 35 -16.55 11.59 -11.88
CA GLY A 35 -16.09 10.25 -12.21
C GLY A 35 -15.84 9.44 -10.94
N LYS A 36 -16.08 8.12 -11.00
CA LYS A 36 -15.82 7.24 -9.86
C LYS A 36 -14.40 7.44 -9.35
N PRO A 37 -14.18 7.61 -8.03
CA PRO A 37 -12.85 7.82 -7.51
C PRO A 37 -11.98 6.58 -7.77
N ALA A 38 -10.72 6.83 -8.12
CA ALA A 38 -9.79 5.80 -8.54
C ALA A 38 -8.59 5.70 -7.59
N ILE A 39 -8.17 4.48 -7.28
CA ILE A 39 -7.04 4.17 -6.40
C ILE A 39 -6.03 3.25 -7.10
N LEU A 40 -4.74 3.58 -6.98
CA LEU A 40 -3.63 2.79 -7.48
C LEU A 40 -2.75 2.31 -6.32
N PHE A 41 -2.64 0.99 -6.17
CA PHE A 41 -1.72 0.36 -5.23
C PHE A 41 -0.31 0.26 -5.86
N CYS A 42 0.66 0.93 -5.26
CA CYS A 42 2.01 1.10 -5.79
C CYS A 42 3.02 0.30 -4.96
N CYS A 43 3.63 -0.71 -5.59
CA CYS A 43 4.77 -1.45 -5.08
C CYS A 43 5.91 -1.37 -6.09
N PRO A 44 6.92 -0.50 -5.88
CA PRO A 44 8.09 -0.46 -6.77
C PRO A 44 8.98 -1.70 -6.61
N GLY A 45 8.97 -2.35 -5.45
CA GLY A 45 9.49 -3.72 -5.29
C GLY A 45 8.58 -4.70 -6.04
N GLU A 46 9.14 -5.73 -6.66
CA GLU A 46 8.33 -6.65 -7.46
C GLU A 46 7.16 -7.18 -6.63
N ASN A 47 5.93 -7.03 -7.13
CA ASN A 47 4.74 -7.64 -6.53
C ASN A 47 4.73 -9.17 -6.71
N ARG A 48 5.82 -9.84 -6.34
CA ARG A 48 6.01 -11.30 -6.42
C ARG A 48 5.06 -12.07 -5.49
N TYR A 49 4.47 -11.40 -4.50
CA TYR A 49 3.74 -12.05 -3.41
C TYR A 49 2.28 -11.59 -3.24
N GLY A 50 1.70 -10.85 -4.20
CA GLY A 50 0.31 -10.40 -4.08
C GLY A 50 0.12 -9.43 -2.90
N TYR A 51 0.97 -8.42 -2.82
CA TYR A 51 1.05 -7.47 -1.71
C TYR A 51 -0.19 -6.59 -1.53
N ALA A 52 -0.99 -6.41 -2.58
CA ALA A 52 -2.37 -5.96 -2.48
C ALA A 52 -3.30 -7.16 -2.76
N GLY A 53 -4.16 -7.48 -1.80
CA GLY A 53 -5.07 -8.60 -1.87
C GLY A 53 -6.17 -8.37 -2.89
N TYR A 54 -6.37 -9.33 -3.77
CA TYR A 54 -7.45 -9.31 -4.76
C TYR A 54 -8.83 -9.18 -4.10
N ASP A 55 -9.03 -9.85 -2.97
CA ASP A 55 -10.25 -9.73 -2.16
C ASP A 55 -10.47 -8.30 -1.65
N TYR A 56 -9.42 -7.63 -1.18
CA TYR A 56 -9.49 -6.23 -0.72
C TYR A 56 -9.78 -5.27 -1.86
N MET A 57 -9.10 -5.45 -3.00
CA MET A 57 -9.36 -4.66 -4.21
C MET A 57 -10.80 -4.85 -4.71
N GLN A 58 -11.32 -6.08 -4.71
CA GLN A 58 -12.72 -6.35 -5.06
C GLN A 58 -13.71 -5.72 -4.07
N ALA A 59 -13.38 -5.69 -2.77
CA ALA A 59 -14.20 -5.00 -1.79
C ALA A 59 -14.27 -3.49 -2.04
N LEU A 60 -13.16 -2.87 -2.46
CA LEU A 60 -13.13 -1.46 -2.88
C LEU A 60 -13.93 -1.22 -4.16
N GLN A 61 -13.83 -2.11 -5.16
CA GLN A 61 -14.64 -2.03 -6.38
C GLN A 61 -16.13 -2.10 -6.09
N LYS A 62 -16.56 -3.04 -5.23
CA LYS A 62 -17.95 -3.12 -4.75
C LYS A 62 -18.38 -1.86 -4.00
N ALA A 63 -17.45 -1.16 -3.36
CA ALA A 63 -17.68 0.13 -2.72
C ALA A 63 -17.63 1.33 -3.70
N GLY A 64 -17.55 1.09 -5.02
CA GLY A 64 -17.64 2.12 -6.06
C GLY A 64 -16.32 2.69 -6.55
N TRP A 65 -15.18 2.15 -6.11
CA TRP A 65 -13.86 2.59 -6.56
C TRP A 65 -13.45 1.95 -7.89
N ILE A 66 -12.75 2.72 -8.72
CA ILE A 66 -11.86 2.12 -9.73
C ILE A 66 -10.57 1.72 -9.03
N VAL A 67 -10.13 0.47 -9.18
CA VAL A 67 -8.99 -0.07 -8.45
C VAL A 67 -8.02 -0.70 -9.43
N ASP A 68 -6.75 -0.33 -9.31
CA ASP A 68 -5.65 -0.94 -10.04
C ASP A 68 -4.41 -1.06 -9.13
N TYR A 69 -3.40 -1.76 -9.60
CA TYR A 69 -2.12 -1.92 -8.93
C TYR A 69 -0.98 -2.00 -9.95
N ILE A 70 0.23 -1.69 -9.48
CA ILE A 70 1.45 -1.84 -10.27
C ILE A 70 1.98 -3.26 -10.10
N GLU A 71 2.23 -3.93 -11.22
CA GLU A 71 2.81 -5.27 -11.26
C GLU A 71 4.34 -5.21 -11.35
N GLY A 72 5.01 -6.06 -10.58
CA GLY A 72 6.46 -6.25 -10.71
C GLY A 72 7.25 -4.96 -10.55
N SER A 73 8.25 -4.78 -11.42
CA SER A 73 9.12 -3.61 -11.48
C SER A 73 8.63 -2.52 -12.44
N ALA A 74 7.34 -2.53 -12.82
CA ALA A 74 6.81 -1.55 -13.75
C ALA A 74 7.00 -0.13 -13.20
N PRO A 75 7.49 0.81 -14.03
CA PRO A 75 7.81 2.15 -13.55
C PRO A 75 6.55 2.93 -13.16
N LEU A 76 6.64 3.66 -12.05
CA LEU A 76 5.62 4.65 -11.68
C LEU A 76 5.82 5.90 -12.55
N THR A 77 5.00 6.06 -13.58
CA THR A 77 5.07 7.21 -14.50
C THR A 77 3.93 8.19 -14.28
N TRP A 78 4.15 9.45 -14.66
CA TRP A 78 3.09 10.47 -14.63
C TRP A 78 1.85 10.06 -15.43
N ASP A 79 2.05 9.50 -16.63
CA ASP A 79 0.95 9.11 -17.51
C ASP A 79 0.07 8.03 -16.90
N LYS A 80 0.64 7.15 -16.07
CA LYS A 80 -0.13 6.18 -15.29
C LYS A 80 -0.85 6.85 -14.13
N VAL A 81 -0.14 7.58 -13.27
CA VAL A 81 -0.72 8.06 -12.00
C VAL A 81 -1.77 9.14 -12.18
N LYS A 82 -1.70 9.97 -13.23
CA LYS A 82 -2.66 11.07 -13.45
C LYS A 82 -4.11 10.59 -13.61
N GLY A 83 -4.31 9.32 -13.98
CA GLY A 83 -5.62 8.69 -14.06
C GLY A 83 -6.28 8.39 -12.70
N PHE A 84 -5.54 8.52 -11.59
CA PHE A 84 -5.99 8.10 -10.26
C PHE A 84 -6.17 9.29 -9.33
N ASN A 85 -7.00 9.13 -8.30
CA ASN A 85 -7.22 10.12 -7.25
C ASN A 85 -6.37 9.83 -6.01
N VAL A 86 -6.10 8.55 -5.76
CA VAL A 86 -5.32 8.08 -4.60
C VAL A 86 -4.20 7.16 -5.05
N LEU A 87 -2.99 7.40 -4.55
CA LEU A 87 -1.89 6.45 -4.61
C LEU A 87 -1.66 5.87 -3.21
N VAL A 88 -1.59 4.54 -3.11
CA VAL A 88 -1.17 3.86 -1.88
C VAL A 88 0.21 3.27 -2.10
N VAL A 89 1.22 3.85 -1.43
CA VAL A 89 2.62 3.44 -1.54
C VAL A 89 2.97 2.64 -0.30
N PHE A 90 3.28 1.36 -0.49
CA PHE A 90 3.62 0.45 0.62
C PHE A 90 5.05 -0.07 0.58
N ASP A 91 5.80 0.29 -0.47
CA ASP A 91 7.23 0.10 -0.56
C ASP A 91 7.88 1.26 -1.33
N PHE A 92 9.18 1.46 -1.15
CA PHE A 92 9.96 2.46 -1.87
C PHE A 92 11.09 1.77 -2.62
N PRO A 93 11.46 2.25 -3.81
CA PRO A 93 12.64 1.71 -4.48
C PRO A 93 13.85 1.97 -3.55
N GLN A 94 14.64 0.94 -3.29
CA GLN A 94 15.85 1.11 -2.48
C GLN A 94 16.80 2.11 -3.16
N SER A 95 17.50 2.94 -2.40
CA SER A 95 18.49 3.88 -2.95
C SER A 95 19.84 3.65 -2.29
N GLY A 96 20.91 3.65 -3.08
CA GLY A 96 22.26 3.81 -2.58
C GLY A 96 23.32 3.18 -3.49
N PRO A 97 24.56 3.71 -3.51
CA PRO A 97 25.72 3.05 -4.12
C PRO A 97 26.12 1.77 -3.37
N ASP A 98 25.71 1.62 -2.11
CA ASP A 98 26.06 0.52 -1.21
C ASP A 98 24.93 -0.53 -1.05
N ALA A 99 23.87 -0.47 -1.87
CA ALA A 99 22.91 -1.58 -1.92
C ALA A 99 23.70 -2.84 -2.33
N PRO A 100 23.89 -3.83 -1.44
CA PRO A 100 24.85 -4.89 -1.67
C PRO A 100 24.53 -5.58 -3.00
N ALA A 101 25.53 -5.64 -3.88
CA ALA A 101 25.48 -6.40 -5.12
C ALA A 101 25.22 -7.87 -4.76
N GLY A 102 23.95 -8.26 -4.68
CA GLY A 102 23.55 -9.55 -4.12
C GLY A 102 22.18 -9.54 -3.43
N SER A 103 21.64 -8.38 -3.03
CA SER A 103 20.20 -8.25 -2.76
C SER A 103 19.44 -8.24 -4.08
N THR A 104 19.34 -9.40 -4.72
CA THR A 104 18.59 -9.60 -5.97
C THR A 104 17.08 -9.40 -5.79
N LEU A 105 16.62 -9.19 -4.56
CA LEU A 105 15.20 -8.98 -4.27
C LEU A 105 14.79 -7.51 -4.37
N PHE A 106 15.70 -6.52 -4.20
CA PHE A 106 15.28 -5.12 -4.04
C PHE A 106 16.26 -4.04 -4.57
N ALA A 107 17.34 -4.41 -5.28
CA ALA A 107 18.33 -3.44 -5.74
C ALA A 107 17.78 -2.50 -6.83
N SER A 108 17.16 -1.39 -6.43
CA SER A 108 16.93 -0.23 -7.28
C SER A 108 18.18 0.69 -7.21
N ARG A 109 18.65 1.19 -8.35
CA ARG A 109 19.80 2.11 -8.41
C ARG A 109 19.31 3.54 -8.65
N PRO A 110 19.90 4.59 -8.03
CA PRO A 110 19.73 5.97 -8.51
C PRO A 110 20.10 6.02 -9.99
N PRO A 111 19.30 6.64 -10.89
CA PRO A 111 18.43 7.81 -10.69
C PRO A 111 16.94 7.54 -10.35
N TRP A 112 16.48 6.30 -10.40
CA TRP A 112 15.05 5.93 -10.36
C TRP A 112 14.28 6.42 -9.12
N VAL A 113 14.94 6.51 -7.97
CA VAL A 113 14.32 6.93 -6.72
C VAL A 113 13.91 8.40 -6.74
N ARG A 114 14.74 9.28 -7.33
CA ARG A 114 14.40 10.71 -7.44
C ARG A 114 13.25 10.94 -8.42
N GLU A 115 13.23 10.19 -9.52
CA GLU A 115 12.14 10.22 -10.49
C GLU A 115 10.84 9.74 -9.85
N TYR A 116 10.89 8.63 -9.09
CA TYR A 116 9.74 8.10 -8.35
C TYR A 116 9.14 9.15 -7.40
N ILE A 117 9.97 9.77 -6.56
CA ILE A 117 9.53 10.83 -5.66
C ILE A 117 9.04 12.06 -6.42
N GLY A 118 9.69 12.42 -7.53
CA GLY A 118 9.24 13.51 -8.40
C GLY A 118 7.84 13.28 -8.96
N VAL A 119 7.49 12.03 -9.30
CA VAL A 119 6.13 11.67 -9.73
C VAL A 119 5.14 11.80 -8.57
N LEU A 120 5.49 11.35 -7.37
CA LEU A 120 4.63 11.48 -6.19
C LEU A 120 4.42 12.95 -5.79
N ASP A 121 5.47 13.76 -5.79
CA ASP A 121 5.41 15.19 -5.49
C ASP A 121 4.54 15.93 -6.52
N ARG A 122 4.74 15.64 -7.81
CA ARG A 122 3.87 16.18 -8.88
C ARG A 122 2.42 15.77 -8.69
N PHE A 123 2.16 14.52 -8.29
CA PHE A 123 0.82 14.00 -8.05
C PHE A 123 0.12 14.74 -6.89
N VAL A 124 0.82 14.92 -5.77
CA VAL A 124 0.29 15.67 -4.63
C VAL A 124 0.07 17.14 -4.99
N LYS A 125 1.01 17.79 -5.70
CA LYS A 125 0.83 19.17 -6.18
C LYS A 125 -0.36 19.34 -7.12
N ALA A 126 -0.73 18.30 -7.87
CA ALA A 126 -1.91 18.30 -8.73
C ALA A 126 -3.23 18.00 -7.98
N GLY A 127 -3.22 17.97 -6.64
CA GLY A 127 -4.42 17.71 -5.82
C GLY A 127 -4.65 16.23 -5.49
N GLY A 128 -3.70 15.36 -5.82
CA GLY A 128 -3.80 13.92 -5.57
C GLY A 128 -3.60 13.55 -4.11
N GLY A 129 -4.23 12.46 -3.68
CA GLY A 129 -4.07 11.91 -2.35
C GLY A 129 -3.00 10.82 -2.27
N LEU A 130 -2.02 10.96 -1.39
CA LEU A 130 -0.96 9.98 -1.20
C LEU A 130 -1.05 9.32 0.18
N PHE A 131 -1.19 8.00 0.19
CA PHE A 131 -1.13 7.21 1.41
C PHE A 131 0.18 6.44 1.52
N LEU A 132 1.00 6.80 2.49
CA LEU A 132 2.24 6.12 2.85
C LEU A 132 1.92 4.99 3.82
N HIS A 133 1.68 3.79 3.29
CA HIS A 133 1.37 2.58 4.05
C HIS A 133 2.61 1.69 4.16
N TYR A 134 3.66 2.24 4.76
CA TYR A 134 5.02 1.76 4.57
C TYR A 134 5.46 0.75 5.64
N CYS A 135 6.35 -0.16 5.27
CA CYS A 135 6.92 -1.17 6.15
C CYS A 135 8.45 -0.99 6.21
N SER A 136 8.96 -0.37 7.27
CA SER A 136 10.33 0.17 7.27
C SER A 136 11.44 -0.81 7.58
N GLY A 137 11.13 -2.02 8.08
CA GLY A 137 12.16 -3.03 8.34
C GLY A 137 12.87 -3.55 7.08
N GLN A 138 12.53 -3.04 5.88
CA GLN A 138 13.19 -3.35 4.60
C GLN A 138 13.87 -2.16 3.90
N GLY A 139 13.70 -0.92 4.37
CA GLY A 139 14.28 0.24 3.67
C GLY A 139 15.34 0.96 4.50
N GLY A 140 16.54 1.08 3.93
CA GLY A 140 17.64 1.89 4.47
C GLY A 140 17.35 3.40 4.42
N VAL A 141 18.40 4.23 4.32
CA VAL A 141 18.34 5.71 4.36
C VAL A 141 17.26 6.33 3.47
N ALA A 142 17.03 5.73 2.30
CA ALA A 142 16.31 6.36 1.18
C ALA A 142 14.95 6.93 1.58
N PRO A 143 14.02 6.17 2.18
CA PRO A 143 12.67 6.67 2.36
C PRO A 143 12.63 7.79 3.41
N ASN A 144 13.43 7.71 4.47
CA ASN A 144 13.43 8.74 5.51
C ASN A 144 14.01 10.07 5.04
N ASP A 145 15.08 10.06 4.26
CA ASP A 145 15.64 11.29 3.69
C ASP A 145 14.70 11.93 2.66
N LEU A 146 14.01 11.10 1.87
CA LEU A 146 13.10 11.55 0.82
C LEU A 146 11.76 12.06 1.38
N LEU A 147 11.32 11.52 2.51
CA LEU A 147 10.04 11.87 3.14
C LEU A 147 10.18 12.97 4.19
N LYS A 148 11.40 13.27 4.64
CA LYS A 148 11.69 14.38 5.55
C LYS A 148 11.14 15.73 5.08
N PRO A 149 11.21 16.13 3.78
CA PRO A 149 10.56 17.35 3.30
C PRO A 149 9.02 17.35 3.46
N TRP A 150 8.40 16.19 3.52
CA TRP A 150 6.97 16.04 3.82
C TRP A 150 6.68 15.91 5.32
N GLY A 151 7.68 16.07 6.18
CA GLY A 151 7.50 16.13 7.64
C GLY A 151 7.15 14.79 8.29
N VAL A 152 7.43 13.67 7.62
CA VAL A 152 7.17 12.31 8.12
C VAL A 152 8.40 11.43 8.01
N GLN A 153 8.64 10.63 9.04
CA GLN A 153 9.72 9.66 9.09
C GLN A 153 9.25 8.36 9.75
N PHE A 154 9.91 7.27 9.38
CA PHE A 154 9.60 5.89 9.75
C PHE A 154 10.80 5.31 10.51
N PRO A 155 10.86 5.51 11.85
CA PRO A 155 11.97 5.04 12.65
C PRO A 155 11.89 3.52 12.89
N LEU A 156 13.03 2.92 13.23
CA LEU A 156 13.11 1.55 13.73
C LEU A 156 12.90 1.54 15.26
N LEU A 157 11.64 1.68 15.66
CA LEU A 157 11.19 1.60 17.05
C LEU A 157 10.20 0.45 17.22
N TRP A 158 10.49 -0.48 18.12
CA TRP A 158 9.58 -1.58 18.40
C TRP A 158 8.47 -1.15 19.33
N LEU A 159 7.23 -1.47 18.98
CA LEU A 159 6.12 -1.35 19.92
C LEU A 159 6.15 -2.51 20.90
N LYS A 160 5.84 -2.20 22.16
CA LYS A 160 5.45 -3.16 23.18
C LYS A 160 4.16 -2.72 23.81
N ASP A 161 3.30 -3.68 24.08
CA ASP A 161 2.08 -3.47 24.86
C ASP A 161 1.86 -4.72 25.73
N PRO A 162 1.64 -4.61 27.05
CA PRO A 162 1.27 -5.76 27.86
C PRO A 162 -0.16 -6.27 27.57
N GLY A 163 -1.03 -5.43 26.99
CA GLY A 163 -2.45 -5.73 26.71
C GLY A 163 -2.68 -6.47 25.39
N THR A 164 -2.05 -7.64 25.21
CA THR A 164 -2.03 -8.32 23.90
C THR A 164 -3.08 -9.42 23.73
N GLN A 165 -3.45 -9.67 22.49
CA GLN A 165 -4.18 -10.85 22.06
C GLN A 165 -3.56 -11.47 20.81
N ASN A 166 -3.58 -12.80 20.73
CA ASN A 166 -3.19 -13.47 19.50
C ASN A 166 -4.33 -13.49 18.49
N LEU A 167 -3.97 -13.45 17.20
CA LEU A 167 -4.91 -13.76 16.12
C LEU A 167 -5.47 -15.17 16.25
N SER A 168 -6.68 -15.41 15.73
CA SER A 168 -7.35 -16.71 15.95
C SER A 168 -6.66 -17.85 15.21
N ASN A 169 -6.06 -17.58 14.05
CA ASN A 169 -5.46 -18.60 13.18
C ASN A 169 -3.91 -18.58 13.20
N MET A 170 -3.32 -17.76 14.06
CA MET A 170 -1.87 -17.61 14.18
C MET A 170 -1.51 -17.14 15.58
N ALA A 171 -0.46 -17.70 16.18
CA ALA A 171 0.09 -17.24 17.46
C ALA A 171 0.86 -15.91 17.27
N TYR A 172 0.18 -14.88 16.78
CA TYR A 172 0.74 -13.57 16.48
C TYR A 172 0.14 -12.48 17.37
N PRO A 173 0.95 -11.76 18.16
CA PRO A 173 0.43 -10.77 19.08
C PRO A 173 -0.09 -9.52 18.36
N CYS A 174 -1.24 -9.06 18.83
CA CYS A 174 -1.90 -7.82 18.47
C CYS A 174 -2.26 -7.05 19.73
N ALA A 175 -2.19 -5.73 19.67
CA ALA A 175 -2.70 -4.82 20.68
C ALA A 175 -3.92 -4.09 20.14
N TYR A 176 -4.71 -3.51 21.04
CA TYR A 176 -5.83 -2.66 20.67
C TYR A 176 -5.56 -1.22 21.06
N THR A 177 -5.93 -0.28 20.20
CA THR A 177 -5.98 1.14 20.56
C THR A 177 -7.38 1.70 20.40
N ASP A 178 -7.83 2.43 21.42
CA ASP A 178 -8.95 3.38 21.40
C ASP A 178 -8.47 4.84 21.46
N GLN A 179 -7.16 5.07 21.31
CA GLN A 179 -6.57 6.41 21.28
C GLN A 179 -6.77 7.05 19.89
N ILE A 180 -8.03 7.21 19.51
CA ILE A 180 -8.47 7.82 18.25
C ILE A 180 -8.77 9.29 18.51
N LEU A 181 -8.05 10.16 17.80
CA LEU A 181 -8.19 11.60 17.90
C LEU A 181 -9.16 12.12 16.82
N PRO A 182 -9.99 13.14 17.13
CA PRO A 182 -10.90 13.74 16.15
C PRO A 182 -10.16 14.23 14.90
N SER A 183 -10.63 13.80 13.74
CA SER A 183 -10.12 14.18 12.42
C SER A 183 -11.16 13.90 11.33
N PRO A 184 -10.98 14.42 10.10
CA PRO A 184 -11.85 14.10 8.97
C PRO A 184 -11.93 12.61 8.63
N VAL A 185 -10.95 11.79 9.06
CA VAL A 185 -10.91 10.36 8.74
C VAL A 185 -11.32 9.46 9.91
N SER A 186 -11.48 10.01 11.12
CA SER A 186 -11.82 9.25 12.33
C SER A 186 -13.33 9.08 12.56
N GLU A 187 -14.18 9.57 11.66
CA GLU A 187 -15.64 9.47 11.83
C GLU A 187 -16.09 8.00 11.98
N GLY A 188 -16.75 7.71 13.10
CA GLY A 188 -17.22 6.37 13.46
C GLY A 188 -16.11 5.36 13.74
N VAL A 189 -14.85 5.78 13.87
CA VAL A 189 -13.71 4.93 14.25
C VAL A 189 -13.54 5.01 15.77
N HIS A 190 -13.81 3.92 16.48
CA HIS A 190 -13.71 3.88 17.95
C HIS A 190 -12.40 3.27 18.43
N GLY A 191 -11.78 2.43 17.60
CA GLY A 191 -10.49 1.83 17.87
C GLY A 191 -10.21 0.65 16.97
N PHE A 192 -8.98 0.17 16.95
CA PHE A 192 -8.58 -0.93 16.09
C PHE A 192 -7.49 -1.80 16.70
N TRP A 193 -7.46 -3.05 16.23
CA TRP A 193 -6.40 -4.00 16.51
C TRP A 193 -5.22 -3.75 15.56
N TYR A 194 -4.01 -3.74 16.10
CA TYR A 194 -2.78 -3.63 15.33
C TYR A 194 -1.77 -4.71 15.76
N PRO A 195 -1.16 -5.42 14.81
CA PRO A 195 -0.14 -6.41 15.09
C PRO A 195 1.16 -5.70 15.45
N PHE A 196 1.87 -6.24 16.43
CA PHE A 196 3.17 -5.72 16.82
C PHE A 196 4.06 -6.89 17.22
N ASN A 197 5.25 -6.96 16.67
CA ASN A 197 6.22 -8.00 17.01
C ASN A 197 7.61 -7.52 16.60
N ARG A 198 8.64 -8.17 17.14
CA ARG A 198 10.05 -7.92 16.82
C ARG A 198 10.49 -8.51 15.48
N HIS A 199 9.57 -9.16 14.76
CA HIS A 199 9.86 -9.91 13.55
C HIS A 199 10.40 -9.01 12.42
N TYR A 200 11.36 -9.55 11.66
CA TYR A 200 11.98 -8.92 10.50
C TYR A 200 12.43 -7.47 10.71
N LEU A 201 13.10 -7.17 11.82
CA LEU A 201 13.54 -5.80 12.15
C LEU A 201 12.39 -4.81 12.37
N GLY A 202 11.25 -5.29 12.86
CA GLY A 202 10.08 -4.46 13.16
C GLY A 202 9.18 -4.20 11.96
N GLN A 203 9.06 -5.12 11.01
CA GLN A 203 8.17 -4.92 9.85
C GLN A 203 6.69 -4.81 10.21
N GLU A 204 6.32 -5.10 11.46
CA GLU A 204 4.95 -4.99 11.96
C GLU A 204 4.50 -3.54 12.13
N THR A 205 3.47 -3.31 12.94
CA THR A 205 3.10 -1.94 13.27
C THR A 205 4.21 -1.32 14.10
N MET A 206 4.68 -0.15 13.67
CA MET A 206 5.69 0.64 14.35
C MET A 206 5.22 2.10 14.46
N PRO A 207 5.82 2.90 15.34
CA PRO A 207 5.52 4.31 15.44
C PRO A 207 6.00 5.05 14.20
N ILE A 208 5.26 6.06 13.75
CA ILE A 208 5.75 7.09 12.84
C ILE A 208 6.19 8.33 13.62
N LEU A 209 7.15 9.08 13.08
CA LEU A 209 7.49 10.41 13.56
C LEU A 209 6.94 11.43 12.57
N VAL A 210 6.18 12.39 13.08
CA VAL A 210 5.59 13.46 12.27
C VAL A 210 5.87 14.81 12.92
N ASP A 211 6.09 15.83 12.09
CA ASP A 211 6.25 17.20 12.54
C ASP A 211 4.88 17.86 12.85
N PRO A 212 4.85 19.10 13.40
CA PRO A 212 3.60 19.79 13.75
C PRO A 212 2.65 20.12 12.60
N SER A 213 3.07 19.97 11.34
CA SER A 213 2.20 20.17 10.17
C SER A 213 1.27 18.97 9.91
N TRP A 214 1.47 17.86 10.62
CA TRP A 214 0.60 16.69 10.58
C TRP A 214 -0.42 16.70 11.72
N GLN A 215 -1.63 16.24 11.42
CA GLN A 215 -2.64 15.90 12.39
C GLN A 215 -2.51 14.41 12.76
N VAL A 216 -2.23 14.13 14.03
CA VAL A 216 -2.26 12.76 14.56
C VAL A 216 -3.71 12.30 14.64
N VAL A 217 -3.98 11.09 14.14
CA VAL A 217 -5.32 10.47 14.13
C VAL A 217 -5.39 9.31 15.11
N ALA A 218 -4.34 8.50 15.19
CA ALA A 218 -4.31 7.36 16.10
C ALA A 218 -2.96 7.23 16.77
N ARG A 219 -3.00 6.93 18.06
CA ARG A 219 -1.86 6.57 18.89
C ARG A 219 -1.95 5.12 19.30
N ALA A 220 -0.85 4.53 19.75
CA ALA A 220 -0.87 3.21 20.35
C ALA A 220 -1.72 3.21 21.65
N GLY A 221 -2.05 2.03 22.17
CA GLY A 221 -2.81 1.93 23.42
C GLY A 221 -2.09 2.64 24.57
N LYS A 222 -2.81 3.09 25.61
CA LYS A 222 -2.20 3.82 26.75
C LYS A 222 -1.12 3.02 27.49
N SER A 223 -1.18 1.69 27.43
CA SER A 223 -0.18 0.78 28.00
C SER A 223 0.99 0.51 27.05
N ALA A 224 0.87 0.92 25.79
CA ALA A 224 1.90 0.72 24.80
C ALA A 224 3.02 1.76 24.94
N TYR A 225 4.23 1.33 24.65
CA TYR A 225 5.41 2.17 24.56
C TYR A 225 6.31 1.65 23.45
N SER A 226 7.25 2.47 22.99
CA SER A 226 8.26 2.02 22.06
C SER A 226 9.57 1.65 22.78
N GLU A 227 10.36 0.79 22.16
CA GLU A 227 11.75 0.55 22.50
C GLU A 227 12.64 0.86 21.30
N VAL A 228 13.85 1.34 21.58
CA VAL A 228 14.87 1.47 20.54
C VAL A 228 15.31 0.08 20.10
N SER A 229 15.29 -0.18 18.80
CA SER A 229 15.75 -1.44 18.24
C SER A 229 17.23 -1.65 18.60
N ARG A 230 17.54 -2.72 19.34
CA ARG A 230 18.92 -3.09 19.69
C ARG A 230 19.34 -4.33 18.90
N TYR A 231 20.34 -4.15 18.04
CA TYR A 231 20.82 -5.16 17.08
C TYR A 231 22.01 -5.99 17.63
N ASP A 232 22.34 -5.81 18.90
CA ASP A 232 23.42 -6.50 19.61
C ASP A 232 23.10 -7.97 19.93
N ARG A 233 21.89 -8.45 19.64
CA ARG A 233 21.39 -9.80 20.00
C ARG A 233 21.19 -10.77 18.83
N GLY A 234 21.88 -10.56 17.71
CA GLY A 234 21.87 -11.51 16.58
C GLY A 234 20.69 -11.36 15.61
N GLU A 235 20.01 -10.22 15.62
CA GLU A 235 18.77 -10.00 14.83
C GLU A 235 19.03 -9.47 13.41
N GLY A 236 20.27 -9.58 12.93
CA GLY A 236 20.71 -8.89 11.71
C GLY A 236 21.04 -7.43 11.99
N GLN A 237 21.91 -6.85 11.17
CA GLN A 237 22.21 -5.42 11.25
C GLN A 237 21.09 -4.64 10.56
N PRO A 238 20.75 -3.43 11.04
CA PRO A 238 19.83 -2.55 10.33
C PRO A 238 20.44 -2.23 8.96
N PHE A 239 19.59 -1.94 7.98
CA PHE A 239 20.08 -1.40 6.72
C PHE A 239 20.86 -0.10 6.96
N PRO A 240 21.97 0.15 6.24
CA PRO A 240 22.71 1.39 6.34
C PRO A 240 21.79 2.62 6.32
N GLY A 241 22.01 3.51 7.30
CA GLY A 241 21.27 4.74 7.62
C GLY A 241 19.75 4.60 7.82
N ALA A 242 19.30 3.45 8.29
CA ALA A 242 18.02 3.38 8.98
C ALA A 242 17.93 4.42 10.11
N LEU A 243 16.75 5.01 10.30
CA LEU A 243 16.52 5.97 11.37
C LEU A 243 16.32 5.22 12.68
N ILE A 244 17.31 5.24 13.57
CA ILE A 244 17.24 4.64 14.91
C ILE A 244 17.29 5.77 15.93
N PRO A 245 16.15 6.14 16.54
CA PRO A 245 16.14 7.15 17.59
C PRO A 245 16.99 6.73 18.79
N SER A 246 17.59 7.71 19.48
CA SER A 246 18.38 7.45 20.68
C SER A 246 17.52 7.07 21.89
N GLU A 247 16.25 7.48 21.89
CA GLU A 247 15.33 7.32 23.00
C GLU A 247 14.00 6.68 22.57
N PRO A 248 13.34 5.94 23.46
CA PRO A 248 12.00 5.42 23.24
C PRO A 248 10.94 6.53 23.20
N VAL A 249 9.78 6.21 22.62
CA VAL A 249 8.60 7.08 22.56
C VAL A 249 7.52 6.51 23.48
N LYS A 250 7.06 7.32 24.44
CA LYS A 250 6.03 6.92 25.43
C LYS A 250 4.59 7.00 24.92
N ASP A 251 4.35 7.81 23.89
CA ASP A 251 3.04 7.94 23.26
C ASP A 251 3.18 7.77 21.74
N PRO A 252 3.34 6.50 21.28
CA PRO A 252 3.66 6.22 19.89
C PRO A 252 2.52 6.61 18.95
N VAL A 253 2.83 7.41 17.92
CA VAL A 253 1.89 7.73 16.84
C VAL A 253 1.82 6.56 15.87
N LEU A 254 0.62 6.06 15.58
CA LEU A 254 0.40 4.98 14.61
C LEU A 254 -0.09 5.50 13.26
N PHE A 255 -0.94 6.54 13.27
CA PHE A 255 -1.58 7.05 12.08
C PHE A 255 -1.67 8.57 12.12
N ALA A 256 -1.32 9.23 11.01
CA ALA A 256 -1.43 10.67 10.86
C ALA A 256 -1.86 11.06 9.45
N ILE A 257 -2.43 12.25 9.33
CA ILE A 257 -2.85 12.86 8.07
C ILE A 257 -2.33 14.29 7.96
N ARG A 258 -2.26 14.82 6.74
CA ARG A 258 -1.83 16.19 6.47
C ARG A 258 -2.46 16.74 5.20
N ASP A 259 -3.03 17.93 5.27
CA ASP A 259 -3.33 18.75 4.09
C ASP A 259 -2.05 19.41 3.59
N VAL A 260 -1.82 19.39 2.27
CA VAL A 260 -0.69 20.09 1.65
C VAL A 260 -1.19 21.43 1.10
N PRO A 261 -0.67 22.57 1.59
CA PRO A 261 -1.13 23.89 1.13
C PRO A 261 -1.03 24.03 -0.39
N GLY A 262 -2.15 24.37 -1.03
CA GLY A 262 -2.23 24.51 -2.50
C GLY A 262 -2.08 23.20 -3.28
N GLY A 263 -2.13 22.04 -2.61
CA GLY A 263 -2.00 20.73 -3.22
C GLY A 263 -3.06 19.75 -2.73
N GLY A 264 -2.69 18.48 -2.72
CA GLY A 264 -3.52 17.37 -2.27
C GLY A 264 -3.33 17.05 -0.79
N ARG A 265 -3.37 15.77 -0.46
CA ARG A 265 -3.42 15.28 0.92
C ARG A 265 -2.49 14.09 1.12
N LEU A 266 -1.97 13.98 2.33
CA LEU A 266 -1.10 12.90 2.75
C LEU A 266 -1.72 12.13 3.92
N ALA A 267 -1.51 10.82 3.94
CA ALA A 267 -1.72 9.97 5.12
C ALA A 267 -0.51 9.09 5.32
N ALA A 268 -0.23 8.69 6.56
CA ALA A 268 0.90 7.84 6.89
C ALA A 268 0.57 6.83 7.99
N ILE A 269 1.04 5.61 7.80
CA ILE A 269 1.12 4.54 8.80
C ILE A 269 2.35 3.68 8.52
N GLN A 270 2.95 3.16 9.59
CA GLN A 270 4.00 2.17 9.51
C GLN A 270 3.46 0.83 9.96
N THR A 271 3.14 -0.05 9.02
CA THR A 271 2.68 -1.41 9.32
C THR A 271 2.90 -2.29 8.10
N TRP A 272 3.13 -3.58 8.33
CA TRP A 272 3.14 -4.53 7.22
C TRP A 272 1.76 -4.57 6.57
N TYR A 273 1.69 -4.16 5.30
CA TYR A 273 0.45 -4.13 4.53
C TYR A 273 -0.28 -5.49 4.48
N GLN A 274 0.41 -6.63 4.71
CA GLN A 274 -0.21 -7.96 4.76
C GLN A 274 -1.32 -8.08 5.80
N TRP A 275 -1.21 -7.36 6.93
CA TRP A 275 -2.25 -7.36 7.97
C TRP A 275 -3.55 -6.68 7.55
N SER A 276 -3.53 -5.96 6.44
CA SER A 276 -4.64 -5.13 5.99
C SER A 276 -4.90 -5.29 4.50
N ILE A 277 -4.33 -4.42 3.67
CA ILE A 277 -4.63 -4.35 2.23
C ILE A 277 -4.10 -5.55 1.45
N GLY A 278 -3.10 -6.26 1.96
CA GLY A 278 -2.50 -7.43 1.32
C GLY A 278 -3.25 -8.73 1.58
N SER A 279 -3.25 -9.19 2.83
CA SER A 279 -3.81 -10.49 3.18
C SER A 279 -4.83 -10.41 4.32
N GLY A 280 -5.20 -9.21 4.76
CA GLY A 280 -5.97 -9.00 5.98
C GLY A 280 -7.33 -9.70 5.98
N MET A 281 -7.90 -10.02 4.81
CA MET A 281 -9.17 -10.74 4.67
C MET A 281 -9.01 -12.24 4.35
N LYS A 282 -7.78 -12.70 4.10
CA LYS A 282 -7.50 -14.13 3.88
C LYS A 282 -7.70 -14.93 5.15
N TRP A 283 -7.93 -16.23 5.00
CA TRP A 283 -8.19 -17.15 6.10
C TRP A 283 -7.20 -16.98 7.28
N LEU A 284 -5.91 -16.82 7.01
CA LEU A 284 -4.89 -16.69 8.05
C LEU A 284 -5.08 -15.45 8.95
N PHE A 285 -5.56 -14.34 8.39
CA PHE A 285 -5.74 -13.06 9.09
C PHE A 285 -7.19 -12.78 9.48
N ASN A 286 -8.15 -13.42 8.80
CA ASN A 286 -9.55 -13.54 9.18
C ASN A 286 -10.26 -12.19 9.42
N GLY A 287 -9.78 -11.11 8.79
CA GLY A 287 -10.33 -9.77 8.93
C GLY A 287 -10.18 -9.18 10.34
N GLU A 288 -9.37 -9.79 11.21
CA GLU A 288 -9.33 -9.44 12.65
C GLU A 288 -8.74 -8.06 12.90
N VAL A 289 -7.73 -7.70 12.12
CA VAL A 289 -7.15 -6.35 12.12
C VAL A 289 -8.08 -5.36 11.41
N LEU A 290 -8.89 -5.78 10.44
CA LEU A 290 -9.69 -4.87 9.60
C LEU A 290 -11.08 -4.54 10.16
N SER A 291 -11.87 -5.55 10.53
CA SER A 291 -13.28 -5.40 10.89
C SER A 291 -13.74 -6.35 11.99
N LYS A 292 -13.38 -7.63 11.88
CA LYS A 292 -13.85 -8.69 12.78
C LYS A 292 -13.42 -8.46 14.23
N GLY A 293 -12.17 -8.04 14.43
CA GLY A 293 -11.59 -7.88 15.75
C GLY A 293 -11.30 -9.19 16.47
N LEU A 294 -10.91 -9.08 17.74
CA LEU A 294 -10.52 -10.20 18.62
C LEU A 294 -11.33 -10.17 19.92
N ARG A 295 -11.68 -11.36 20.43
CA ARG A 295 -12.37 -11.57 21.71
C ARG A 295 -13.62 -10.68 21.91
N GLY A 296 -14.44 -10.57 20.87
CA GLY A 296 -15.68 -9.79 20.91
C GLY A 296 -15.48 -8.27 20.83
N ARG A 297 -14.24 -7.77 20.72
CA ARG A 297 -13.94 -6.35 20.47
C ARG A 297 -13.67 -6.14 18.98
N PRO A 298 -14.55 -5.45 18.24
CA PRO A 298 -14.38 -5.24 16.80
C PRO A 298 -13.18 -4.35 16.49
N SER A 299 -12.70 -4.39 15.24
CA SER A 299 -11.68 -3.47 14.74
C SER A 299 -12.29 -2.47 13.77
N ASP A 300 -11.97 -1.18 13.90
CA ASP A 300 -12.39 -0.16 12.93
C ASP A 300 -11.28 0.20 11.92
N TYR A 301 -10.19 -0.56 11.82
CA TYR A 301 -9.09 -0.19 10.91
C TYR A 301 -9.54 -0.12 9.45
N GLY A 302 -10.35 -1.08 9.00
CA GLY A 302 -10.92 -1.07 7.66
C GLY A 302 -11.85 0.13 7.42
N LYS A 303 -12.50 0.65 8.46
CA LYS A 303 -13.29 1.90 8.39
C LYS A 303 -12.38 3.11 8.28
N LEU A 304 -11.32 3.19 9.10
CA LEU A 304 -10.30 4.23 9.02
C LEU A 304 -9.67 4.30 7.62
N LEU A 305 -9.31 3.16 7.03
CA LEU A 305 -8.77 3.10 5.66
C LEU A 305 -9.76 3.65 4.62
N LYS A 306 -11.04 3.24 4.69
CA LYS A 306 -12.08 3.74 3.76
C LYS A 306 -12.30 5.24 3.89
N ASN A 307 -12.37 5.76 5.12
CA ASN A 307 -12.50 7.19 5.37
C ASN A 307 -11.29 7.96 4.83
N THR A 308 -10.09 7.41 5.06
CA THR A 308 -8.84 7.96 4.55
C THR A 308 -8.84 8.04 3.03
N TYR A 309 -9.22 6.99 2.30
CA TYR A 309 -9.25 7.05 0.83
C TYR A 309 -10.20 8.12 0.31
N LYS A 310 -11.41 8.22 0.90
CA LYS A 310 -12.37 9.26 0.52
C LYS A 310 -11.81 10.66 0.74
N TRP A 311 -11.23 10.90 1.92
CA TRP A 311 -10.61 12.17 2.26
C TRP A 311 -9.41 12.47 1.34
N LEU A 312 -8.56 11.50 1.05
CA LEU A 312 -7.42 11.65 0.14
C LEU A 312 -7.86 11.99 -1.30
N ALA A 313 -8.93 11.37 -1.80
CA ALA A 313 -9.41 11.59 -3.16
C ALA A 313 -10.08 12.95 -3.37
N GLU A 314 -10.68 13.51 -2.32
CA GLU A 314 -11.58 14.65 -2.39
C GLU A 314 -11.04 15.86 -3.19
N PRO A 315 -9.77 16.33 -3.02
CA PRO A 315 -9.28 17.51 -3.74
C PRO A 315 -9.22 17.27 -5.26
N SER A 316 -8.70 16.11 -5.68
CA SER A 316 -8.64 15.74 -7.09
C SER A 316 -10.00 15.47 -7.72
N VAL A 317 -10.93 14.86 -6.98
CA VAL A 317 -12.31 14.63 -7.46
C VAL A 317 -13.05 15.95 -7.66
N LYS A 318 -12.90 16.90 -6.72
CA LYS A 318 -13.54 18.23 -6.81
C LYS A 318 -12.98 19.08 -7.94
N SER A 319 -11.66 19.04 -8.15
CA SER A 319 -11.00 19.84 -9.19
C SER A 319 -11.07 19.22 -10.58
N GLY A 320 -11.26 17.90 -10.68
CA GLY A 320 -11.17 17.15 -11.94
C GLY A 320 -9.75 17.09 -12.53
N ALA A 321 -8.73 17.53 -11.77
CA ALA A 321 -7.35 17.59 -12.24
C ALA A 321 -6.70 16.21 -12.39
N LEU A 322 -7.16 15.23 -11.62
CA LEU A 322 -6.72 13.83 -11.67
C LEU A 322 -7.94 12.91 -11.62
N GLY A 323 -7.78 11.69 -12.12
CA GLY A 323 -8.87 10.72 -12.24
C GLY A 323 -9.11 10.27 -13.68
N GLY A 324 -10.20 9.54 -13.90
CA GLY A 324 -10.57 9.02 -15.22
C GLY A 324 -9.89 7.70 -15.60
N ALA A 325 -9.21 7.05 -14.65
CA ALA A 325 -8.74 5.68 -14.86
C ALA A 325 -9.91 4.75 -15.21
N THR A 326 -9.64 3.85 -16.13
CA THR A 326 -10.42 2.65 -16.39
C THR A 326 -9.57 1.46 -16.01
N ASN A 327 -10.17 0.44 -15.42
CA ASN A 327 -9.48 -0.80 -15.11
C ASN A 327 -10.11 -1.96 -15.88
N ASP A 328 -9.26 -2.89 -16.32
CA ASP A 328 -9.72 -4.20 -16.77
C ASP A 328 -10.29 -4.95 -15.55
N PRO A 329 -11.57 -5.37 -15.56
CA PRO A 329 -12.19 -6.09 -14.45
C PRO A 329 -11.43 -7.37 -14.06
N ASN A 330 -10.69 -8.00 -14.98
CA ASN A 330 -9.93 -9.22 -14.70
C ASN A 330 -8.64 -8.94 -13.90
N ARG A 331 -8.16 -7.70 -13.86
CA ARG A 331 -6.94 -7.36 -13.12
C ARG A 331 -7.08 -7.58 -11.62
N THR A 332 -8.29 -7.40 -11.07
CA THR A 332 -8.56 -7.64 -9.65
C THR A 332 -9.09 -9.04 -9.36
N VAL A 333 -9.08 -9.94 -10.35
CA VAL A 333 -9.35 -11.37 -10.16
C VAL A 333 -8.02 -12.08 -9.95
N GLU A 334 -7.98 -12.96 -8.94
CA GLU A 334 -6.80 -13.79 -8.68
C GLU A 334 -6.42 -14.58 -9.93
N PRO A 335 -5.14 -14.68 -10.31
CA PRO A 335 -4.74 -15.33 -11.55
C PRO A 335 -5.33 -16.72 -11.75
N GLN A 336 -5.39 -17.54 -10.70
CA GLN A 336 -5.95 -18.89 -10.71
C GLN A 336 -7.49 -18.94 -10.82
N LEU A 337 -8.18 -17.82 -10.61
CA LEU A 337 -9.63 -17.70 -10.74
C LEU A 337 -10.05 -17.01 -12.05
N ARG A 338 -9.10 -16.59 -12.88
CA ARG A 338 -9.40 -16.00 -14.19
C ARG A 338 -9.91 -17.07 -15.15
N ALA A 339 -10.80 -16.69 -16.06
CA ALA A 339 -11.28 -17.59 -17.10
C ALA A 339 -10.10 -18.17 -17.91
N GLY A 340 -10.07 -19.48 -18.12
CA GLY A 340 -8.97 -20.16 -18.81
C GLY A 340 -7.82 -20.62 -17.89
N ALA A 341 -7.79 -20.20 -16.62
CA ALA A 341 -6.68 -20.54 -15.72
C ALA A 341 -6.64 -22.03 -15.35
N ILE A 342 -7.79 -22.64 -15.07
CA ILE A 342 -7.85 -24.08 -14.75
C ILE A 342 -7.41 -24.91 -15.95
N GLU A 343 -7.81 -24.52 -17.15
CA GLU A 343 -7.40 -25.15 -18.40
C GLU A 343 -5.90 -25.01 -18.64
N GLN A 344 -5.32 -23.84 -18.31
CA GLN A 344 -3.90 -23.58 -18.42
C GLN A 344 -3.05 -24.39 -17.43
N PHE A 345 -3.56 -24.65 -16.23
CA PHE A 345 -2.84 -25.33 -15.15
C PHE A 345 -3.41 -26.72 -14.81
N HIS A 346 -4.13 -27.37 -15.74
CA HIS A 346 -4.83 -28.63 -15.48
C HIS A 346 -3.93 -29.75 -14.93
N ASP A 347 -2.63 -29.72 -15.23
CA ASP A 347 -1.62 -30.66 -14.70
C ASP A 347 -1.17 -30.36 -13.25
N TRP A 348 -1.44 -29.15 -12.74
CA TRP A 348 -0.98 -28.65 -11.42
C TRP A 348 -2.14 -28.45 -10.44
N VAL A 349 -3.39 -28.59 -10.90
CA VAL A 349 -4.57 -28.54 -10.05
C VAL A 349 -4.69 -29.89 -9.35
N TYR A 350 -4.22 -29.95 -8.11
CA TYR A 350 -4.52 -31.07 -7.23
C TYR A 350 -6.02 -31.25 -7.13
N LYS A 351 -6.51 -32.47 -7.32
CA LYS A 351 -7.92 -32.78 -7.09
C LYS A 351 -8.24 -32.58 -5.62
N GLU A 352 -9.49 -32.21 -5.30
CA GLU A 352 -9.91 -32.01 -3.91
C GLU A 352 -9.64 -33.26 -3.06
N GLU A 353 -9.75 -34.45 -3.66
CA GLU A 353 -9.36 -35.72 -3.05
C GLU A 353 -7.85 -35.78 -2.67
N GLU A 354 -6.97 -35.25 -3.51
CA GLU A 354 -5.51 -35.23 -3.30
C GLU A 354 -5.10 -34.23 -2.21
N ILE A 355 -5.76 -33.06 -2.15
CA ILE A 355 -5.49 -32.03 -1.13
C ILE A 355 -5.85 -32.53 0.29
N LEU A 356 -6.92 -33.33 0.41
CA LEU A 356 -7.36 -33.91 1.67
C LEU A 356 -6.41 -35.00 2.20
N GLU A 357 -5.65 -35.66 1.32
CA GLU A 357 -4.66 -36.68 1.69
C GLU A 357 -3.34 -36.09 2.20
N TYR A 358 -2.84 -34.99 1.61
CA TYR A 358 -1.52 -34.45 1.97
C TYR A 358 -1.41 -33.78 3.35
N ARG A 359 -2.52 -33.24 3.88
CA ARG A 359 -2.53 -32.55 5.19
C ARG A 359 -2.93 -33.45 6.36
N ARG A 360 -3.38 -34.67 6.09
CA ARG A 360 -3.68 -35.64 7.13
C ARG A 360 -2.46 -36.53 7.29
N PRO A 361 -1.74 -36.51 8.43
CA PRO A 361 -0.93 -37.67 8.76
C PRO A 361 -1.84 -38.90 8.61
N PRO A 362 -1.37 -39.99 7.99
CA PRO A 362 -2.26 -41.09 7.65
C PRO A 362 -2.99 -41.50 8.93
N THR A 363 -4.33 -41.66 8.86
CA THR A 363 -5.18 -41.89 10.05
C THR A 363 -4.73 -43.13 10.85
N ASN A 364 -3.98 -44.02 10.21
CA ASN A 364 -3.31 -45.19 10.79
C ASN A 364 -1.80 -45.25 10.49
N GLY A 365 -1.20 -44.13 10.08
CA GLY A 365 0.21 -44.03 9.75
C GLY A 365 1.06 -43.88 11.00
N LYS A 366 2.11 -44.68 11.13
CA LYS A 366 3.11 -44.46 12.17
C LYS A 366 3.85 -43.14 11.86
N ILE A 367 3.75 -42.18 12.78
CA ILE A 367 4.59 -40.99 12.75
C ILE A 367 5.97 -41.41 13.26
N TYR A 368 6.98 -41.31 12.40
CA TYR A 368 8.37 -41.57 12.77
C TYR A 368 9.06 -40.25 13.10
N ARG A 369 9.77 -40.20 14.23
CA ARG A 369 10.75 -39.14 14.49
C ARG A 369 12.04 -39.52 13.78
N GLY A 370 12.42 -38.76 12.76
CA GLY A 370 13.68 -38.91 12.05
C GLY A 370 14.66 -37.79 12.40
N LEU A 371 15.94 -38.11 12.50
CA LEU A 371 17.04 -37.15 12.43
C LEU A 371 17.51 -37.10 10.98
N ILE A 372 17.49 -35.92 10.36
CA ILE A 372 18.10 -35.71 9.05
C ILE A 372 19.57 -35.39 9.30
N GLY A 373 20.45 -36.35 9.00
CA GLY A 373 21.90 -36.16 9.04
C GLY A 373 22.40 -35.28 7.88
N ALA A 374 23.71 -35.03 7.84
CA ALA A 374 24.33 -34.30 6.72
C ALA A 374 23.99 -34.94 5.37
N GLN A 375 23.79 -34.12 4.34
CA GLN A 375 23.53 -34.62 2.99
C GLN A 375 24.80 -35.29 2.45
N THR A 376 24.74 -36.61 2.26
CA THR A 376 25.82 -37.42 1.69
C THR A 376 25.35 -38.11 0.42
N ALA A 377 26.25 -38.80 -0.28
CA ALA A 377 25.86 -39.68 -1.39
C ALA A 377 24.86 -40.80 -0.96
N LEU A 378 24.70 -41.03 0.35
CA LEU A 378 23.78 -42.00 0.93
C LEU A 378 22.39 -41.41 1.25
N SER A 379 22.20 -40.10 1.09
CA SER A 379 20.94 -39.37 1.38
C SER A 379 19.80 -39.62 0.41
N SER A 380 20.01 -40.40 -0.65
CA SER A 380 18.97 -40.75 -1.63
C SER A 380 17.94 -41.77 -1.13
N GLY A 381 18.03 -42.19 0.14
CA GLY A 381 17.17 -43.22 0.73
C GLY A 381 17.57 -44.66 0.35
N GLN A 382 18.65 -44.83 -0.42
CA GLN A 382 19.19 -46.14 -0.80
C GLN A 382 20.29 -46.65 0.15
N GLY A 383 20.87 -45.78 0.98
CA GLY A 383 21.89 -46.16 1.95
C GLY A 383 21.28 -46.83 3.18
N SER A 384 21.89 -47.93 3.64
CA SER A 384 21.51 -48.59 4.89
C SER A 384 22.06 -47.85 6.11
N VAL A 385 21.48 -48.09 7.30
CA VAL A 385 22.00 -47.55 8.57
C VAL A 385 23.48 -47.91 8.79
N ALA A 386 23.91 -49.10 8.34
CA ALA A 386 25.30 -49.53 8.42
C ALA A 386 26.22 -48.69 7.50
N ASP A 387 25.75 -48.32 6.31
CA ASP A 387 26.52 -47.47 5.39
C ASP A 387 26.71 -46.07 5.98
N TRP A 388 25.68 -45.55 6.64
CA TRP A 388 25.75 -44.28 7.38
C TRP A 388 26.72 -44.34 8.56
N ALA A 389 26.67 -45.41 9.36
CA ALA A 389 27.59 -45.59 10.48
C ALA A 389 29.04 -45.72 10.02
N LYS A 390 29.28 -46.42 8.90
CA LYS A 390 30.61 -46.56 8.29
C LYS A 390 31.12 -45.24 7.70
N ALA A 391 30.25 -44.42 7.11
CA ALA A 391 30.65 -43.13 6.55
C ALA A 391 30.93 -42.07 7.63
N ALA A 392 30.39 -42.24 8.84
CA ALA A 392 30.58 -41.34 9.97
C ALA A 392 31.76 -41.71 10.90
N ALA A 393 32.32 -42.91 10.73
CA ALA A 393 33.51 -43.40 11.44
C ALA A 393 34.78 -43.08 10.65
#